data_AF-G5QBA9-F1
#
_entry.id   AF-G5QBA9-F1
#
_cell.length_a   1.000
_cell.length_b   1.000
_cell.length_c   1.000
_cell.angle_alpha   90.00
_cell.angle_beta   90.00
_cell.angle_gamma   90.00
#
_symmetry.space_group_name_H-M   'P 1'
#
loop_
_entity.id
_entity.type
_entity.pdbx_description
1 polymer ?
#
loop_
_entity_poly.entity_id
_entity_poly.type
_entity_poly.pdbx_seq_one_letter_code
_entity_poly.pdbx_strand_id
1 'polypeptide(L)' 'DSALAWVQRCMKGYRLPEPTRWADAVASGRPAFIRWQEIQR' A
#
# COMPACT_ATOMS: atom_id res chain seq x y z
N ASP A 1 10.76 -17.87 10.24
CA ASP A 1 10.70 -16.44 9.86
C ASP A 1 9.88 -15.64 10.86
N SER A 2 10.42 -14.53 11.36
CA SER A 2 9.74 -13.66 12.32
C SER A 2 8.89 -12.61 11.61
N ALA A 3 7.88 -12.07 12.31
CA ALA A 3 7.03 -10.99 11.81
C ALA A 3 7.84 -9.76 11.32
N LEU A 4 8.99 -9.49 11.96
CA LEU A 4 9.88 -8.39 11.58
C LEU A 4 10.48 -8.60 10.17
N ALA A 5 10.93 -9.82 9.85
CA ALA A 5 11.53 -10.11 8.55
C ALA A 5 10.52 -9.96 7.40
N TRP A 6 9.25 -10.33 7.63
CA TRP A 6 8.19 -10.16 6.64
C TRP A 6 7.86 -8.67 6.40
N VAL A 7 7.73 -7.88 7.48
CA VAL A 7 7.45 -6.44 7.37
C VAL A 7 8.59 -5.71 6.64
N GLN A 8 9.85 -6.02 6.95
CA GLN A 8 11.00 -5.41 6.27
C GLN A 8 11.01 -5.68 4.76
N ARG A 9 10.60 -6.88 4.31
CA ARG A 9 10.44 -7.19 2.88
C ARG A 9 9.33 -6.36 2.21
N CYS A 10 8.28 -6.01 2.95
CA CYS A 10 7.16 -5.20 2.46
C CYS A 10 7.46 -3.70 2.41
N MET A 11 8.49 -3.21 3.12
CA MET A 11 8.78 -1.78 3.17
C MET A 11 9.40 -1.25 1.87
N LYS A 12 10.24 -2.02 1.16
CA LYS A 12 10.83 -1.66 -0.17
C LYS A 12 11.30 -0.19 -0.27
N GLY A 13 11.89 0.37 0.79
CA GLY A 13 12.38 1.76 0.86
C GLY A 13 11.34 2.82 1.24
N TYR A 14 10.09 2.44 1.48
CA TYR A 14 9.02 3.31 1.97
C TYR A 14 8.93 3.27 3.50
N ARG A 15 8.43 4.35 4.10
CA ARG A 15 8.19 4.44 5.55
C ARG A 15 7.07 3.53 6.05
N LEU A 16 6.11 3.18 5.18
CA LEU A 16 4.96 2.35 5.49
C LEU A 16 5.02 1.06 4.66
N PRO A 17 4.73 -0.12 5.25
CA PRO A 17 4.70 -1.34 4.50
C PRO A 17 3.59 -1.29 3.44
N GLU A 18 3.83 -1.98 2.34
CA GLU A 18 2.94 -2.08 1.19
C GLU A 18 1.44 -2.23 1.53
N PRO A 19 1.00 -3.15 2.42
CA PRO A 19 -0.43 -3.31 2.76
C PRO A 19 -1.03 -2.07 3.43
N THR A 20 -0.27 -1.36 4.26
CA THR A 20 -0.76 -0.15 4.93
C THR A 20 -0.90 1.02 3.95
N ARG A 21 -0.07 1.08 2.89
CA ARG A 21 -0.17 2.12 1.86
C ARG A 21 -1.43 1.97 1.01
N TRP A 22 -1.82 0.74 0.68
CA TRP A 22 -3.08 0.49 -0.02
C TRP A 22 -4.28 0.87 0.85
N ALA A 23 -4.27 0.48 2.13
CA ALA A 23 -5.32 0.85 3.07
C ALA A 23 -5.48 2.38 3.21
N ASP A 24 -4.36 3.11 3.33
CA ASP A 24 -4.35 4.57 3.35
C ASP A 24 -4.90 5.17 2.04
N ALA A 25 -4.48 4.66 0.88
CA ALA A 25 -4.92 5.15 -0.42
C ALA A 25 -6.44 4.94 -0.65
N VAL A 26 -6.98 3.81 -0.19
CA VAL A 26 -8.42 3.51 -0.20
C VAL A 26 -9.17 4.44 0.75
N ALA A 27 -8.71 4.56 2.00
CA ALA A 27 -9.39 5.34 3.04
C ALA A 27 -9.38 6.85 2.76
N SER A 28 -8.29 7.36 2.17
CA SER A 28 -8.12 8.78 1.84
C SER A 28 -8.72 9.19 0.49
N GLY A 29 -9.23 8.24 -0.31
CA GLY A 29 -9.79 8.54 -1.63
C GLY A 29 -8.75 9.16 -2.58
N ARG A 30 -7.49 8.72 -2.48
CA ARG A 30 -6.38 9.34 -3.23
C ARG A 30 -6.67 9.35 -4.74
N PRO A 31 -6.52 10.49 -5.45
CA PRO A 31 -6.86 10.57 -6.88
C PRO A 31 -6.14 9.54 -7.76
N ALA A 32 -4.90 9.18 -7.42
CA ALA A 32 -4.15 8.14 -8.11
C ALA A 32 -4.77 6.75 -7.93
N PHE A 33 -5.33 6.46 -6.75
CA PHE A 33 -6.02 5.21 -6.46
C PHE A 33 -7.38 5.14 -7.16
N ILE A 34 -8.15 6.23 -7.13
CA ILE A 34 -9.44 6.30 -7.85
C ILE A 34 -9.24 6.11 -9.35
N ARG A 35 -8.28 6.81 -9.96
CA ARG A 35 -7.94 6.64 -11.39
C ARG A 35 -7.51 5.21 -11.71
N TRP A 36 -6.70 4.60 -10.85
CA TRP A 36 -6.33 3.19 -11.01
C TRP A 36 -7.57 2.29 -10.97
N GLN A 37 -8.48 2.48 -10.02
CA GLN A 37 -9.72 1.70 -9.89
C GLN A 37 -10.65 1.88 -11.10
N GLU A 38 -10.73 3.09 -11.67
CA GLU A 38 -11.50 3.37 -12.89
C GLU A 38 -10.92 2.65 -14.12
N ILE A 39 -9.59 2.49 -14.21
CA ILE A 39 -8.93 1.73 -15.29
C ILE A 39 -9.15 0.22 -15.13
N GLN A 40 -9.32 -0.27 -13.91
CA GLN A 40 -9.56 -1.69 -13.63
C GLN A 40 -11.03 -2.11 -13.82
N ARG A 41 -11.94 -1.17 -14.05
CA ARG A 41 -13.36 -1.41 -14.27
C ARG A 41 -13.63 -1.81 -15.72
#